data_AF-A0A9E0ZVF7-F1
#
_entry.id   AF-A0A9E0ZVF7-F1
#
_cell.length_a   1.000
_cell.length_b   1.000
_cell.length_c   1.000
_cell.angle_alpha   90.00
_cell.angle_beta   90.00
_cell.angle_gamma   90.00
#
_symmetry.space_group_name_H-M   'P 1'
#
loop_
_entity.id
_entity.type
_entity.pdbx_description
1 polymer ?
#
loop_
_entity_poly.entity_id
_entity_poly.type
_entity_poly.pdbx_seq_one_letter_code
_entity_poly.pdbx_strand_id
1 'polypeptide(L)' 'MLKVLTKAMQGELTQRQYDCMYAYYFENKTQVQIAKELGIGAPTVNKHMKKAKERLQKVMRYSFQRLE' A
#
# COMPACT_ATOMS: atom_id res chain seq x y z
N MET A 1 -7.72 3.40 13.71
CA MET A 1 -7.53 3.64 12.27
C MET A 1 -6.34 2.87 11.69
N LEU A 2 -5.11 3.02 12.25
CA LEU A 2 -3.90 2.33 11.76
C LEU A 2 -4.00 0.79 11.73
N LYS A 3 -4.52 0.16 12.80
CA LYS A 3 -4.66 -1.31 12.86
C LYS A 3 -5.55 -1.90 11.74
N VAL A 4 -6.60 -1.17 11.35
CA VAL A 4 -7.51 -1.60 10.26
C VAL A 4 -6.81 -1.48 8.91
N LEU A 5 -6.08 -0.38 8.70
CA LEU A 5 -5.28 -0.19 7.49
C LEU A 5 -4.18 -1.26 7.36
N THR A 6 -3.45 -1.55 8.44
CA THR A 6 -2.41 -2.59 8.43
C THR A 6 -2.99 -3.97 8.12
N LYS A 7 -4.13 -4.34 8.71
CA LYS A 7 -4.81 -5.61 8.40
C LYS A 7 -5.29 -5.67 6.95
N ALA A 8 -5.91 -4.60 6.45
CA ALA A 8 -6.33 -4.53 5.05
C ALA A 8 -5.13 -4.63 4.10
N MET A 9 -4.01 -3.96 4.42
CA MET A 9 -2.78 -4.06 3.65
C MET A 9 -2.22 -5.47 3.62
N GLN A 10 -2.21 -6.19 4.75
CA GLN A 10 -1.71 -7.56 4.83
C GLN A 10 -2.58 -8.57 4.06
N GLY A 11 -3.90 -8.37 4.03
CA GLY A 11 -4.82 -9.28 3.36
C GLY A 11 -5.02 -9.01 1.86
N GLU A 12 -4.87 -7.76 1.42
CA GLU A 12 -5.35 -7.33 0.09
C GLU A 12 -4.26 -6.92 -0.89
N LEU A 13 -3.07 -6.62 -0.40
CA LEU A 13 -1.96 -6.14 -1.22
C LEU A 13 -1.01 -7.27 -1.56
N THR A 14 -0.39 -7.19 -2.75
CA THR A 14 0.76 -8.04 -3.05
C THR A 14 1.97 -7.61 -2.22
N GLN A 15 2.94 -8.50 -2.05
CA GLN A 15 4.15 -8.19 -1.26
C GLN A 15 4.80 -6.86 -1.66
N ARG A 16 5.01 -6.63 -2.97
CA ARG A 16 5.62 -5.38 -3.46
C ARG A 16 4.79 -4.13 -3.19
N GLN A 17 3.46 -4.26 -3.22
CA GLN A 17 2.56 -3.17 -2.86
C GLN A 17 2.61 -2.88 -1.36
N TYR A 18 2.63 -3.94 -0.56
CA TYR A 18 2.78 -3.86 0.89
C TYR A 18 4.11 -3.19 1.26
N ASP A 19 5.24 -3.65 0.73
CA ASP A 19 6.58 -3.12 1.02
C ASP A 19 6.65 -1.61 0.72
N CYS A 20 6.16 -1.19 -0.44
CA CYS A 20 6.15 0.23 -0.83
C CYS A 20 5.27 1.08 0.11
N MET A 21 4.10 0.57 0.49
CA MET A 21 3.16 1.28 1.36
C MET A 21 3.67 1.31 2.80
N TYR A 22 4.28 0.22 3.28
CA TYR A 22 4.83 0.11 4.61
C TYR A 22 6.00 1.08 4.80
N ALA A 23 6.96 1.03 3.89
CA ALA A 23 8.11 1.93 3.90
C ALA A 23 7.72 3.41 3.87
N TYR A 24 6.70 3.76 3.09
CA TYR A 24 6.23 5.14 3.01
C TYR A 24 5.51 5.61 4.28
N TYR A 25 4.54 4.83 4.78
CA TYR A 25 3.66 5.28 5.87
C TYR A 25 4.19 4.97 7.27
N PHE A 26 5.03 3.94 7.44
CA PHE A 26 5.50 3.48 8.74
C PHE A 26 6.99 3.76 8.96
N GLU A 27 7.78 3.82 7.90
CA GLU A 27 9.22 4.09 7.98
C GLU A 27 9.60 5.51 7.52
N ASN A 28 8.61 6.33 7.12
CA ASN A 28 8.78 7.69 6.60
C ASN A 28 9.79 7.80 5.44
N LYS A 29 9.93 6.74 4.62
CA LYS A 29 10.82 6.74 3.46
C LYS A 29 10.19 7.45 2.27
N THR A 30 10.99 8.22 1.55
CA THR A 30 10.61 8.79 0.25
C THR A 30 10.56 7.70 -0.83
N GLN A 31 9.81 7.96 -1.90
CA GLN A 31 9.72 7.04 -3.04
C GLN A 31 11.08 6.72 -3.69
N VAL A 32 12.01 7.67 -3.66
CA VAL A 32 13.38 7.49 -4.16
C VAL A 32 14.18 6.55 -3.25
N GLN A 33 14.06 6.69 -1.93
CA GLN A 33 14.69 5.78 -0.97
C GLN A 33 14.11 4.36 -1.10
N ILE A 34 12.79 4.24 -1.23
CA ILE A 34 12.10 2.96 -1.46
C ILE A 34 12.57 2.31 -2.76
N ALA A 35 12.69 3.08 -3.84
CA ALA A 35 13.19 2.60 -5.13
C ALA A 35 14.60 2.01 -4.99
N LYS A 36 15.49 2.74 -4.31
CA LYS A 36 16.86 2.29 -4.05
C LYS A 36 16.92 1.01 -3.21
N GLU A 37 16.13 0.94 -2.14
CA GLU A 37 16.11 -0.20 -1.22
C GLU A 37 15.52 -1.46 -1.85
N LEU A 38 14.44 -1.31 -2.62
CA LEU A 38 13.79 -2.44 -3.28
C LEU A 38 14.46 -2.85 -4.59
N GLY A 39 15.49 -2.12 -5.05
CA GLY A 39 16.19 -2.37 -6.31
C GLY A 39 15.32 -2.17 -7.55
N ILE A 40 14.35 -1.25 -7.50
CA ILE A 40 13.40 -0.97 -8.59
C ILE A 40 13.38 0.52 -8.94
N GLY A 41 12.88 0.86 -10.13
CA GLY A 41 12.73 2.27 -10.54
C GLY A 41 11.67 3.02 -9.72
N ALA A 42 11.87 4.32 -9.49
CA ALA A 42 10.87 5.20 -8.88
C ALA A 42 9.50 5.20 -9.60
N PRO A 43 9.40 5.09 -10.95
CA PRO A 43 8.13 4.90 -11.63
C PRO A 43 7.41 3.60 -11.22
N THR A 44 8.17 2.54 -10.96
CA THR A 44 7.65 1.25 -10.51
C THR A 44 7.10 1.35 -9.10
N VAL A 45 7.80 2.04 -8.19
CA VAL A 45 7.30 2.35 -6.83
C VAL A 45 5.97 3.11 -6.92
N ASN A 46 5.92 4.18 -7.73
CA ASN A 46 4.69 4.96 -7.93
C ASN A 46 3.53 4.10 -8.45
N LYS A 47 3.79 3.20 -9.39
CA LYS A 47 2.79 2.28 -9.93
C LYS A 47 2.30 1.29 -8.86
N HIS A 48 3.19 0.73 -8.03
CA HIS A 48 2.81 -0.13 -6.92
C HIS A 48 1.94 0.61 -5.90
N MET A 49 2.34 1.81 -5.48
CA MET A 49 1.58 2.62 -4.53
C MET A 49 0.21 3.01 -5.08
N LYS A 50 0.11 3.40 -6.36
CA LYS A 50 -1.17 3.72 -6.99
C LYS A 50 -2.12 2.52 -6.98
N LYS A 51 -1.66 1.36 -7.45
CA LYS A 51 -2.48 0.13 -7.44
C LYS A 51 -2.86 -0.32 -6.04
N ALA A 52 -1.97 -0.14 -5.07
CA ALA A 52 -2.25 -0.46 -3.66
C ALA A 52 -3.38 0.42 -3.11
N LYS A 53 -3.33 1.74 -3.34
CA LYS A 53 -4.39 2.68 -2.94
C LYS A 53 -5.74 2.31 -3.59
N GLU A 54 -5.75 2.03 -4.90
CA GLU A 54 -6.96 1.61 -5.62
C GLU A 54 -7.55 0.31 -5.04
N ARG A 55 -6.69 -0.67 -4.73
CA ARG A 55 -7.11 -1.95 -4.13
C ARG A 55 -7.73 -1.75 -2.75
N LEU A 56 -7.07 -0.99 -1.88
CA LEU A 56 -7.57 -0.67 -0.54
C LEU A 56 -8.88 0.11 -0.61
N GLN A 57 -9.00 1.11 -1.49
CA GLN A 57 -10.24 1.85 -1.68
C GLN A 57 -11.39 0.93 -2.12
N LYS A 58 -11.13 0.00 -3.04
CA LYS A 58 -12.13 -0.98 -3.49
C LYS A 58 -12.61 -1.85 -2.34
N VAL A 59 -11.67 -2.41 -1.56
CA VAL A 59 -12.00 -3.27 -0.41
C VAL A 59 -12.76 -2.51 0.66
N MET A 60 -12.36 -1.28 0.97
CA MET A 60 -13.06 -0.45 1.94
C MET A 60 -14.49 -0.15 1.50
N ARG A 61 -14.73 0.15 0.22
CA ARG A 61 -16.09 0.36 -0.30
C ARG A 61 -16.99 -0.87 -0.10
N TYR A 62 -16.51 -2.06 -0.48
CA TYR A 62 -17.30 -3.29 -0.32
C TYR A 62 -17.46 -3.72 1.14
N SER A 63 -16.44 -3.50 1.96
CA SER A 63 -16.49 -3.89 3.38
C SER A 63 -17.39 -2.97 4.19
N PHE A 64 -17.46 -1.68 3.84
CA PHE A 64 -18.39 -0.74 4.47
C PHE A 64 -19.83 -0.91 3.97
N GLN A 65 -20.06 -1.22 2.68
CA GLN A 65 -21.40 -1.54 2.17
C GLN A 65 -22.03 -2.80 2.79
N ARG A 66 -21.23 -3.71 3.36
CA ARG A 66 -21.71 -4.94 4.02
C ARG A 66 -22.05 -4.77 5.50
N LEU A 67 -21.88 -3.56 6.05
CA LEU A 67 -22.16 -3.23 7.45
C LEU A 67 -23.44 -2.38 7.61
N GLU A 68 -24.23 -2.22 6.55
CA GLU A 68 -25.57 -1.59 6.58
C GLU A 68 -26.68 -2.65 6.60
#